data_AF-A0A9E3B5E5-F1
#
_entry.id   AF-A0A9E3B5E5-F1
#
_cell.length_a   1.000
_cell.length_b   1.000
_cell.length_c   1.000
_cell.angle_alpha   90.00
_cell.angle_beta   90.00
_cell.angle_gamma   90.00
#
_symmetry.space_group_name_H-M   'P 1'
#
loop_
_entity.id
_entity.type
_entity.pdbx_description
1 polymer ?
#
loop_
_entity_poly.entity_id
_entity_poly.type
_entity_poly.pdbx_seq_one_letter_code
_entity_poly.pdbx_strand_id
1 'polypeptide(L)'
;MKNDKRTSYCAISTNRHARTSFAVQAGMVVGIVLLCALLLVFGVGKSRASVNVSLPVGPGSLNHPKGWCGQQGQPVCRSSPDWLSAASEQPGEIAHVITSSPEYAMLQKRAGYAMLDTPTLIHPLNAHTGISYYDLDHWVASARSTTGVRVGLFDFVYDSTAKRLRFASFGVITPGDARAHMAFPYVMGTQVLAKLQHQSGVHVMATSRPELVFFLIDPRYRNLNSHKYRWDGGGDSPMNPLWHVMGAAGSDYFVGLDLHTYTRSMVKPLIVR
;
A
#
# COMPACT_ATOMS: atom_id res chain seq x y z
N MET A 1 12.57 53.82 71.34
CA MET A 1 13.71 52.95 71.71
C MET A 1 14.20 52.21 70.47
N LYS A 2 15.52 52.32 70.19
CA LYS A 2 16.44 51.48 69.40
C LYS A 2 16.07 51.15 67.94
N ASN A 3 16.75 51.76 66.95
CA ASN A 3 18.05 51.34 66.37
C ASN A 3 18.06 49.88 65.93
N ASP A 4 18.21 49.59 64.62
CA ASP A 4 19.56 49.28 64.12
C ASP A 4 19.73 49.35 62.59
N LYS A 5 20.96 49.72 62.22
CA LYS A 5 21.51 49.92 60.88
C LYS A 5 21.85 48.59 60.21
N ARG A 6 21.87 48.56 58.85
CA ARG A 6 23.01 47.99 58.10
C ARG A 6 23.04 48.45 56.64
N THR A 7 24.12 49.15 56.34
CA THR A 7 24.64 49.60 55.05
C THR A 7 25.18 48.41 54.24
N SER A 8 25.08 48.45 52.90
CA SER A 8 26.10 47.87 52.01
C SER A 8 26.05 48.48 50.61
N TYR A 9 27.24 48.86 50.16
CA TYR A 9 27.62 49.51 48.91
C TYR A 9 27.69 48.53 47.73
N CYS A 10 27.52 49.05 46.51
CA CYS A 10 28.20 48.71 45.22
C CYS A 10 27.24 48.92 44.05
N ALA A 11 27.63 49.30 42.84
CA ALA A 11 28.84 49.87 42.27
C ALA A 11 28.41 50.35 40.87
N ILE A 12 28.91 51.51 40.45
CA ILE A 12 28.77 51.98 39.06
C ILE A 12 29.73 51.13 38.22
N SER A 13 29.19 50.31 37.31
CA SER A 13 29.98 49.63 36.27
C SER A 13 29.61 50.20 34.91
N THR A 14 30.57 50.89 34.31
CA THR A 14 30.50 51.49 32.98
C THR A 14 30.70 50.39 31.94
N ASN A 15 29.67 50.12 31.14
CA ASN A 15 29.72 49.09 30.10
C ASN A 15 30.44 49.63 28.85
N ARG A 16 31.76 49.47 28.79
CA ARG A 16 32.56 49.56 27.55
C ARG A 16 32.52 48.22 26.81
N HIS A 17 31.42 47.92 26.11
CA HIS A 17 31.40 46.85 25.12
C HIS A 17 30.60 47.25 23.88
N ALA A 18 30.96 48.41 23.31
CA ALA A 18 30.72 48.67 21.89
C ALA A 18 32.04 48.40 21.16
N ARG A 19 32.00 47.59 20.10
CA ARG A 19 33.09 47.23 19.16
C ARG A 19 33.75 45.86 19.35
N THR A 20 32.97 44.77 19.37
CA THR A 20 33.48 43.45 18.93
C THR A 20 32.44 42.56 18.23
N SER A 21 31.15 42.92 18.20
CA SER A 21 30.09 42.00 17.71
C SER A 21 29.79 42.04 16.21
N PHE A 22 30.34 42.96 15.42
CA PHE A 22 30.00 43.10 13.99
C PHE A 22 30.83 42.22 13.04
N ALA A 23 31.99 41.70 13.46
CA ALA A 23 32.83 40.88 12.59
C ALA A 23 32.42 39.40 12.54
N VAL A 24 31.73 38.91 13.58
CA VAL A 24 31.36 37.48 13.69
C VAL A 24 30.08 37.15 12.91
N GLN A 25 29.17 38.11 12.73
CA GLN A 25 27.91 37.87 12.01
C GLN A 25 28.05 37.87 10.49
N ALA A 26 29.03 38.58 9.91
CA ALA A 26 29.23 38.61 8.46
C ALA A 26 29.82 37.30 7.91
N GLY A 27 30.72 36.65 8.65
CA GLY A 27 31.35 35.40 8.22
C GLY A 27 30.39 34.20 8.18
N MET A 28 29.40 34.17 9.07
CA MET A 28 28.45 33.05 9.16
C MET A 28 27.45 33.05 7.98
N VAL A 29 27.01 34.24 7.52
CA VAL A 29 26.10 34.34 6.36
C VAL A 29 26.81 33.95 5.06
N VAL A 30 28.06 34.37 4.87
CA VAL A 30 28.85 34.02 3.67
C VAL A 30 29.15 32.52 3.63
N GLY A 31 29.44 31.90 4.78
CA GLY A 31 29.63 30.45 4.88
C GLY A 31 28.39 29.63 4.52
N ILE A 32 27.20 30.08 4.95
CA ILE A 32 25.92 29.40 4.64
C ILE A 32 25.58 29.52 3.14
N VAL A 33 25.80 30.69 2.53
CA VAL A 33 25.53 30.89 1.10
C VAL A 33 26.48 30.05 0.22
N LEU A 34 27.77 29.97 0.58
CA LEU A 34 28.74 29.11 -0.10
C LEU A 34 28.41 27.62 0.07
N LEU A 35 27.99 27.18 1.26
CA LEU A 35 27.57 25.79 1.50
C LEU A 35 26.31 25.43 0.70
N CYS A 36 25.33 26.32 0.62
CA CYS A 36 24.14 26.15 -0.22
C CYS A 36 24.49 26.12 -1.72
N ALA A 37 25.41 26.97 -2.18
CA ALA A 37 25.88 26.96 -3.56
C ALA A 37 26.67 25.68 -3.89
N LEU A 38 27.50 25.19 -2.97
CA LEU A 38 28.19 23.90 -3.10
C LEU A 38 27.21 22.72 -3.13
N LEU A 39 26.16 22.73 -2.30
CA LEU A 39 25.11 21.70 -2.34
C LEU A 39 24.29 21.74 -3.64
N LEU A 40 24.15 22.90 -4.29
CA LEU A 40 23.51 23.02 -5.61
C LEU A 40 24.43 22.56 -6.75
N VAL A 41 25.75 22.79 -6.65
CA VAL A 41 26.72 22.39 -7.70
C VAL A 41 27.10 20.91 -7.59
N PHE A 42 27.20 20.34 -6.39
CA PHE A 42 27.50 18.91 -6.18
C PHE A 42 26.26 18.03 -5.98
N GLY A 43 25.06 18.62 -5.84
CA GLY A 43 23.81 17.89 -5.57
C GLY A 43 23.02 17.44 -6.80
N VAL A 44 23.42 17.79 -8.01
CA VAL A 44 22.68 17.42 -9.23
C VAL A 44 23.64 16.83 -10.25
N GLY A 45 23.75 15.50 -10.28
CA GLY A 45 24.61 14.87 -11.27
C GLY A 45 24.90 13.39 -11.12
N LYS A 46 24.30 12.66 -10.17
CA LYS A 46 24.03 11.25 -10.47
C LYS A 46 22.83 11.25 -11.38
N SER A 47 23.10 11.30 -12.69
CA SER A 47 22.19 10.81 -13.71
C SER A 47 21.45 9.65 -13.09
N ARG A 48 20.14 9.82 -12.87
CA ARG A 48 19.28 8.67 -12.65
C ARG A 48 19.58 7.83 -13.87
N ALA A 49 20.38 6.78 -13.70
CA ALA A 49 20.31 5.67 -14.59
C ALA A 49 18.82 5.35 -14.53
N SER A 50 18.09 5.74 -15.58
CA SER A 50 16.83 5.13 -15.87
C SER A 50 17.23 3.67 -16.00
N VAL A 51 17.12 2.94 -14.90
CA VAL A 51 16.96 1.51 -15.00
C VAL A 51 15.68 1.43 -15.82
N ASN A 52 15.85 1.30 -17.14
CA ASN A 52 14.82 0.82 -18.02
C ASN A 52 14.56 -0.59 -17.51
N VAL A 53 13.82 -0.69 -16.42
CA VAL A 53 13.11 -1.90 -16.09
C VAL A 53 12.03 -1.92 -17.15
N SER A 54 12.40 -2.41 -18.33
CA SER A 54 11.44 -2.79 -19.35
C SER A 54 10.73 -4.02 -18.81
N LEU A 55 9.89 -3.81 -17.80
CA LEU A 55 8.89 -4.80 -17.43
C LEU A 55 8.06 -4.97 -18.69
N PRO A 56 7.92 -6.19 -19.22
CA PRO A 56 6.97 -6.42 -20.28
C PRO A 56 5.63 -5.88 -19.81
N VAL A 57 5.00 -5.02 -20.60
CA VAL A 57 3.61 -4.62 -20.35
C VAL A 57 2.81 -5.91 -20.21
N GLY A 58 2.12 -6.05 -19.07
CA GLY A 58 1.42 -7.25 -18.69
C GLY A 58 0.24 -6.90 -17.79
N PRO A 59 -0.66 -7.85 -17.53
CA PRO A 59 -1.84 -7.59 -16.71
C PRO A 59 -1.43 -7.16 -15.28
N GLY A 60 -2.14 -6.19 -14.71
CA GLY A 60 -1.83 -5.60 -13.39
C GLY A 60 -1.75 -4.07 -13.33
N SER A 61 -1.86 -3.35 -14.44
CA SER A 61 -2.06 -1.89 -14.42
C SER A 61 -3.53 -1.53 -14.19
N LEU A 62 -3.79 -0.28 -13.81
CA LEU A 62 -5.08 0.38 -13.45
C LEU A 62 -6.42 -0.22 -13.96
N ASN A 63 -6.46 -0.87 -15.13
CA ASN A 63 -7.66 -1.44 -15.77
C ASN A 63 -7.45 -2.85 -16.36
N HIS A 64 -6.46 -3.59 -15.84
CA HIS A 64 -6.22 -4.95 -16.24
C HIS A 64 -6.19 -5.88 -15.03
N PRO A 65 -6.95 -6.99 -15.05
CA PRO A 65 -6.94 -7.96 -13.98
C PRO A 65 -5.52 -8.42 -13.72
N LYS A 66 -5.19 -8.75 -12.46
CA LYS A 66 -3.90 -9.36 -12.13
C LYS A 66 -3.69 -10.57 -13.05
N GLY A 67 -2.51 -10.67 -13.63
CA GLY A 67 -2.23 -11.70 -14.62
C GLY A 67 -2.08 -13.05 -13.95
N TRP A 68 -2.60 -14.09 -14.59
CA TRP A 68 -2.31 -15.46 -14.18
C TRP A 68 -0.88 -15.80 -14.60
N CYS A 69 -0.22 -16.71 -13.88
CA CYS A 69 1.08 -17.22 -14.31
C CYS A 69 1.01 -17.70 -15.79
N GLY A 70 2.12 -17.59 -16.52
CA GLY A 70 2.20 -17.91 -17.94
C GLY A 70 1.66 -16.84 -18.90
N GLN A 71 0.98 -15.79 -18.42
CA GLN A 71 0.60 -14.63 -19.24
C GLN A 71 1.79 -13.68 -19.50
N GLN A 72 1.65 -12.76 -20.46
CA GLN A 72 2.65 -11.74 -20.74
C GLN A 72 2.99 -10.92 -19.49
N GLY A 73 4.28 -10.72 -19.20
CA GLY A 73 4.74 -10.06 -17.97
C GLY A 73 4.70 -10.92 -16.70
N GLN A 74 4.02 -12.08 -16.74
CA GLN A 74 3.91 -13.02 -15.62
C GLN A 74 4.97 -14.11 -15.70
N PRO A 75 5.42 -14.67 -14.56
CA PRO A 75 6.33 -15.80 -14.58
C PRO A 75 5.63 -17.03 -15.17
N VAL A 76 6.38 -17.96 -15.75
CA VAL A 76 5.82 -19.23 -16.23
C VAL A 76 5.18 -19.96 -15.04
N CYS A 77 3.97 -20.50 -15.25
CA CYS A 77 3.32 -21.29 -14.20
C CYS A 77 4.21 -22.45 -13.79
N ARG A 78 4.47 -22.56 -12.49
CA ARG A 78 4.82 -23.85 -11.91
C ARG A 78 3.58 -24.73 -11.99
N SER A 79 3.77 -25.99 -12.38
CA SER A 79 2.69 -26.99 -12.48
C SER A 79 1.93 -27.16 -11.16
N SER A 80 2.56 -26.86 -10.02
CA SER A 80 1.93 -26.59 -8.75
C SER A 80 2.84 -25.68 -7.91
N PRO A 81 2.49 -24.42 -7.63
CA PRO A 81 3.20 -23.67 -6.61
C PRO A 81 3.07 -24.40 -5.27
N ASP A 82 4.18 -24.61 -4.58
CA ASP A 82 4.18 -25.32 -3.30
C ASP A 82 3.50 -24.48 -2.23
N TRP A 83 2.89 -25.16 -1.26
CA TRP A 83 2.44 -24.50 -0.04
C TRP A 83 3.65 -24.20 0.86
N LEU A 84 3.73 -22.97 1.33
CA LEU A 84 4.76 -22.47 2.24
C LEU A 84 4.16 -22.26 3.61
N SER A 85 4.67 -22.95 4.62
CA SER A 85 4.18 -22.80 6.00
C SER A 85 4.48 -21.41 6.56
N ALA A 86 3.52 -20.85 7.28
CA ALA A 86 3.65 -19.62 8.04
C ALA A 86 3.55 -19.92 9.54
N ALA A 87 4.43 -19.32 10.34
CA ALA A 87 4.40 -19.49 11.79
C ALA A 87 3.19 -18.76 12.43
N SER A 88 2.75 -17.64 11.84
CA SER A 88 1.59 -16.88 12.28
C SER A 88 0.98 -16.04 11.14
N GLU A 89 -0.17 -15.43 11.41
CA GLU A 89 -0.88 -14.51 10.52
C GLU A 89 -0.42 -13.05 10.68
N GLN A 90 0.69 -12.81 11.38
CA GLN A 90 1.22 -11.46 11.53
C GLN A 90 1.84 -10.99 10.20
N PRO A 91 1.57 -9.76 9.75
CA PRO A 91 2.06 -9.27 8.45
C PRO A 91 3.58 -9.41 8.25
N GLY A 92 4.37 -9.29 9.32
CA GLY A 92 5.82 -9.50 9.28
C GLY A 92 6.23 -10.94 8.96
N GLU A 93 5.56 -11.93 9.54
CA GLU A 93 5.80 -13.35 9.25
C GLU A 93 5.39 -13.69 7.82
N ILE A 94 4.24 -13.18 7.38
CA ILE A 94 3.78 -13.37 6.00
C ILE A 94 4.77 -12.75 5.02
N ALA A 95 5.28 -11.54 5.30
CA ALA A 95 6.30 -10.91 4.48
C ALA A 95 7.58 -11.75 4.41
N HIS A 96 7.99 -12.34 5.54
CA HIS A 96 9.14 -13.24 5.59
C HIS A 96 8.94 -14.48 4.72
N VAL A 97 7.77 -15.13 4.79
CA VAL A 97 7.46 -16.29 3.94
C VAL A 97 7.45 -15.91 2.46
N ILE A 98 6.80 -14.79 2.10
CA ILE A 98 6.77 -14.29 0.71
C ILE A 98 8.19 -14.03 0.21
N THR A 99 9.00 -13.28 0.95
CA THR A 99 10.37 -12.92 0.53
C THR A 99 11.32 -14.12 0.46
N SER A 100 11.02 -15.19 1.18
CA SER A 100 11.77 -16.46 1.13
C SER A 100 11.27 -17.40 0.03
N SER A 101 10.18 -17.07 -0.66
CA SER A 101 9.60 -17.92 -1.71
C SER A 101 10.44 -17.93 -2.99
N PRO A 102 10.47 -19.07 -3.72
CA PRO A 102 11.07 -19.13 -5.05
C PRO A 102 10.47 -18.12 -6.03
N GLU A 103 9.16 -17.85 -5.91
CA GLU A 103 8.42 -16.91 -6.75
C GLU A 103 8.91 -15.48 -6.54
N TYR A 104 9.20 -15.10 -5.30
CA TYR A 104 9.83 -13.83 -5.00
C TYR A 104 11.26 -13.77 -5.53
N ALA A 105 12.08 -14.82 -5.38
CA ALA A 105 13.44 -14.77 -5.93
C ALA A 105 13.46 -14.64 -7.48
N MET A 106 12.56 -15.33 -8.16
CA MET A 106 12.41 -15.28 -9.61
C MET A 106 11.94 -13.89 -10.08
N LEU A 107 10.88 -13.37 -9.48
CA LEU A 107 10.34 -12.07 -9.87
C LEU A 107 11.29 -10.93 -9.49
N GLN A 108 12.11 -11.09 -8.45
CA GLN A 108 13.14 -10.12 -8.07
C GLN A 108 14.15 -9.95 -9.20
N LYS A 109 14.65 -11.09 -9.74
CA LYS A 109 15.59 -11.10 -10.85
C LYS A 109 15.02 -10.50 -12.13
N ARG A 110 13.72 -10.68 -12.37
CA ARG A 110 13.05 -10.21 -13.59
C ARG A 110 12.62 -8.75 -13.51
N ALA A 111 12.10 -8.33 -12.36
CA ALA A 111 11.45 -7.04 -12.17
C ALA A 111 12.26 -6.03 -11.35
N GLY A 112 13.41 -6.43 -10.81
CA GLY A 112 14.35 -5.53 -10.15
C GLY A 112 13.81 -4.89 -8.88
N TYR A 113 12.85 -5.52 -8.19
CA TYR A 113 12.43 -5.02 -6.88
C TYR A 113 13.47 -5.31 -5.79
N ALA A 114 13.44 -4.50 -4.74
CA ALA A 114 14.33 -4.57 -3.61
C ALA A 114 13.59 -4.86 -2.30
N MET A 115 12.30 -4.52 -2.22
CA MET A 115 11.55 -4.53 -0.96
C MET A 115 10.08 -4.88 -1.17
N LEU A 116 9.47 -5.43 -0.13
CA LEU A 116 8.02 -5.61 -0.03
C LEU A 116 7.43 -4.49 0.86
N ASP A 117 6.23 -4.02 0.53
CA ASP A 117 5.37 -3.29 1.46
C ASP A 117 4.69 -4.27 2.43
N THR A 118 4.06 -3.78 3.50
CA THR A 118 3.37 -4.63 4.47
C THR A 118 2.25 -5.45 3.80
N PRO A 119 2.26 -6.79 3.90
CA PRO A 119 1.18 -7.60 3.38
C PRO A 119 -0.15 -7.26 4.05
N THR A 120 -1.21 -7.26 3.24
CA THR A 120 -2.58 -6.99 3.67
C THR A 120 -3.46 -8.20 3.37
N LEU A 121 -4.28 -8.59 4.34
CA LEU A 121 -5.22 -9.68 4.23
C LEU A 121 -6.50 -9.23 3.53
N ILE A 122 -7.02 -10.08 2.65
CA ILE A 122 -8.27 -9.87 1.92
C ILE A 122 -9.09 -11.15 2.03
N HIS A 123 -10.37 -11.00 2.31
CA HIS A 123 -11.30 -12.11 2.51
C HIS A 123 -12.22 -12.34 1.30
N PRO A 124 -12.52 -13.58 0.95
CA PRO A 124 -13.56 -13.88 -0.02
C PRO A 124 -14.95 -13.68 0.61
N LEU A 125 -15.82 -12.90 -0.04
CA LEU A 125 -17.19 -12.72 0.43
C LEU A 125 -18.09 -13.88 -0.03
N ASN A 126 -18.58 -14.69 0.92
CA ASN A 126 -19.43 -15.88 0.71
C ASN A 126 -18.74 -17.06 -0.03
N ALA A 127 -17.47 -17.34 0.28
CA ALA A 127 -16.64 -18.42 -0.28
C ALA A 127 -17.28 -19.82 -0.30
N HIS A 128 -17.75 -20.33 -1.45
CA HIS A 128 -18.28 -21.70 -1.61
C HIS A 128 -18.19 -22.26 -3.04
N THR A 129 -17.03 -22.17 -3.71
CA THR A 129 -16.85 -22.60 -5.11
C THR A 129 -16.19 -23.98 -5.27
N GLY A 130 -15.56 -24.51 -4.22
CA GLY A 130 -14.69 -25.68 -4.27
C GLY A 130 -13.28 -25.40 -4.83
N ILE A 131 -12.93 -24.13 -5.05
CA ILE A 131 -11.66 -23.72 -5.66
C ILE A 131 -10.93 -22.79 -4.69
N SER A 132 -9.75 -23.21 -4.24
CA SER A 132 -8.97 -22.49 -3.23
C SER A 132 -8.70 -21.02 -3.55
N TYR A 133 -8.54 -20.66 -4.83
CA TYR A 133 -8.31 -19.25 -5.22
C TYR A 133 -9.52 -18.35 -4.99
N TYR A 134 -10.73 -18.89 -4.95
CA TYR A 134 -11.94 -18.11 -4.70
C TYR A 134 -12.43 -18.30 -3.27
N ASP A 135 -12.07 -19.40 -2.62
CA ASP A 135 -12.65 -19.79 -1.33
C ASP A 135 -11.78 -19.47 -0.12
N LEU A 136 -10.49 -19.20 -0.32
CA LEU A 136 -9.55 -18.91 0.75
C LEU A 136 -9.19 -17.43 0.80
N ASP A 137 -8.61 -17.00 1.92
CA ASP A 137 -8.10 -15.65 2.09
C ASP A 137 -6.89 -15.39 1.20
N HIS A 138 -6.61 -14.11 0.96
CA HIS A 138 -5.48 -13.67 0.15
C HIS A 138 -4.59 -12.69 0.92
N TRP A 139 -3.30 -12.97 0.96
CA TRP A 139 -2.29 -12.00 1.37
C TRP A 139 -1.74 -11.29 0.13
N VAL A 140 -1.91 -9.98 0.10
CA VAL A 140 -1.49 -9.12 -1.01
C VAL A 140 -0.50 -8.08 -0.54
N ALA A 141 0.60 -7.91 -1.29
CA ALA A 141 1.67 -7.00 -0.93
C ALA A 141 2.29 -6.35 -2.18
N SER A 142 2.47 -5.03 -2.17
CA SER A 142 3.18 -4.35 -3.25
C SER A 142 4.70 -4.53 -3.11
N ALA A 143 5.38 -4.64 -4.24
CA ALA A 143 6.84 -4.70 -4.30
C ALA A 143 7.41 -3.39 -4.85
N ARG A 144 8.52 -2.93 -4.27
CA ARG A 144 9.21 -1.68 -4.59
C ARG A 144 10.56 -1.95 -5.24
N SER A 145 10.88 -1.21 -6.28
CA SER A 145 12.24 -1.10 -6.85
C SER A 145 13.24 -0.51 -5.87
N THR A 146 14.53 -0.58 -6.20
CA THR A 146 15.62 0.07 -5.46
C THR A 146 15.46 1.58 -5.37
N THR A 147 14.71 2.20 -6.29
CA THR A 147 14.40 3.64 -6.29
C THR A 147 13.14 3.98 -5.48
N GLY A 148 12.50 2.98 -4.86
CA GLY A 148 11.33 3.13 -4.00
C GLY A 148 9.98 3.16 -4.73
N VAL A 149 9.97 3.09 -6.07
CA VAL A 149 8.74 3.04 -6.89
C VAL A 149 8.14 1.64 -6.85
N ARG A 150 6.81 1.51 -6.71
CA ARG A 150 6.12 0.21 -6.79
C ARG A 150 6.18 -0.31 -8.22
N VAL A 151 6.58 -1.57 -8.36
CA VAL A 151 6.75 -2.26 -9.64
C VAL A 151 5.89 -3.51 -9.77
N GLY A 152 5.22 -3.92 -8.69
CA GLY A 152 4.28 -5.00 -8.76
C GLY A 152 3.47 -5.23 -7.51
N LEU A 153 2.54 -6.17 -7.61
CA LEU A 153 1.59 -6.55 -6.57
C LEU A 153 1.54 -8.07 -6.47
N PHE A 154 2.05 -8.62 -5.37
CA PHE A 154 2.01 -10.03 -5.06
C PHE A 154 0.65 -10.44 -4.53
N ASP A 155 0.24 -11.66 -4.86
CA ASP A 155 -1.00 -12.26 -4.39
C ASP A 155 -0.76 -13.72 -4.03
N PHE A 156 -1.04 -14.07 -2.77
CA PHE A 156 -0.89 -15.40 -2.22
C PHE A 156 -2.20 -15.85 -1.61
N VAL A 157 -2.67 -17.04 -2.02
CA VAL A 157 -3.78 -17.72 -1.36
C VAL A 157 -3.29 -18.24 0.01
N TYR A 158 -4.14 -18.13 1.03
CA TYR A 158 -3.83 -18.45 2.41
C TYR A 158 -4.83 -19.44 3.02
N ASP A 159 -4.32 -20.59 3.42
CA ASP A 159 -5.07 -21.60 4.17
C ASP A 159 -4.82 -21.36 5.66
N SER A 160 -5.77 -20.70 6.34
CA SER A 160 -5.69 -20.38 7.77
C SER A 160 -5.74 -21.61 8.66
N THR A 161 -6.39 -22.69 8.22
CA THR A 161 -6.49 -23.95 8.97
C THR A 161 -5.13 -24.63 9.06
N ALA A 162 -4.40 -24.69 7.94
CA ALA A 162 -3.07 -25.28 7.89
C ALA A 162 -1.92 -24.26 8.05
N LYS A 163 -2.25 -22.97 8.23
CA LYS A 163 -1.30 -21.84 8.32
C LYS A 163 -0.25 -21.86 7.23
N ARG A 164 -0.69 -21.79 5.98
CA ARG A 164 0.20 -21.90 4.81
C ARG A 164 -0.24 -21.02 3.65
N LEU A 165 0.73 -20.56 2.89
CA LEU A 165 0.58 -19.63 1.76
C LEU A 165 0.93 -20.35 0.46
N ARG A 166 0.28 -19.98 -0.63
CA ARG A 166 0.66 -20.44 -1.98
C ARG A 166 0.57 -19.29 -2.96
N PHE A 167 1.61 -19.10 -3.75
CA PHE A 167 1.61 -18.07 -4.79
C PHE A 167 0.42 -18.26 -5.73
N ALA A 168 -0.31 -17.19 -5.98
CA ALA A 168 -1.51 -17.21 -6.79
C ALA A 168 -1.34 -16.37 -8.07
N SER A 169 -0.94 -15.12 -7.92
CA SER A 169 -0.75 -14.22 -9.05
C SER A 169 0.23 -13.09 -8.74
N PHE A 170 0.63 -12.38 -9.79
CA PHE A 170 1.39 -11.14 -9.68
C PHE A 170 0.77 -10.10 -10.61
N GLY A 171 0.74 -8.84 -10.19
CA GLY A 171 0.39 -7.71 -11.04
C GLY A 171 1.64 -6.91 -11.36
N VAL A 172 1.87 -6.56 -12.61
CA VAL A 172 2.96 -5.64 -13.00
C VAL A 172 2.45 -4.20 -12.84
N ILE A 173 3.19 -3.37 -12.09
CA ILE A 173 2.91 -1.94 -11.97
C ILE A 173 3.99 -1.19 -12.77
N THR A 174 3.60 -0.47 -13.81
CA THR A 174 4.54 0.31 -14.61
C THR A 174 4.76 1.68 -13.96
N PRO A 175 5.89 2.36 -14.24
CA PRO A 175 6.13 3.71 -13.69
C PRO A 175 5.09 4.76 -14.07
N GLY A 176 4.34 4.55 -15.17
CA GLY A 176 3.25 5.44 -15.59
C GLY A 176 1.91 5.15 -14.92
N ASP A 177 1.81 4.09 -14.10
CA ASP A 177 0.59 3.77 -13.37
C ASP A 177 0.42 4.72 -12.17
N ALA A 178 -0.77 5.26 -11.95
CA ALA A 178 -1.05 6.12 -10.80
C ALA A 178 -0.76 5.39 -9.45
N ARG A 179 -0.87 4.06 -9.43
CA ARG A 179 -0.59 3.20 -8.28
C ARG A 179 0.91 2.95 -8.05
N ALA A 180 1.79 3.32 -8.98
CA ALA A 180 3.25 3.17 -8.82
C ALA A 180 3.80 3.93 -7.60
N HIS A 181 3.06 4.93 -7.14
CA HIS A 181 3.41 5.77 -6.00
C HIS A 181 2.59 5.48 -4.74
N MET A 182 1.71 4.48 -4.77
CA MET A 182 0.80 4.15 -3.69
C MET A 182 1.03 2.71 -3.21
N ALA A 183 1.12 2.51 -1.89
CA ALA A 183 1.11 1.17 -1.33
C ALA A 183 -0.28 0.56 -1.48
N PHE A 184 -0.37 -0.75 -1.66
CA PHE A 184 -1.63 -1.45 -1.48
C PHE A 184 -1.92 -1.62 0.03
N PRO A 185 -3.17 -1.46 0.50
CA PRO A 185 -4.34 -1.00 -0.25
C PRO A 185 -4.27 0.50 -0.59
N TYR A 186 -4.76 0.90 -1.76
CA TYR A 186 -4.61 2.29 -2.24
C TYR A 186 -5.49 3.30 -1.50
N VAL A 187 -6.49 2.81 -0.77
CA VAL A 187 -7.32 3.57 0.18
C VAL A 187 -7.17 2.88 1.53
N MET A 188 -6.98 3.65 2.61
CA MET A 188 -6.85 3.10 3.95
C MET A 188 -8.21 2.90 4.62
N GLY A 189 -8.35 1.86 5.45
CA GLY A 189 -9.58 1.60 6.20
C GLY A 189 -10.03 2.76 7.10
N THR A 190 -9.09 3.56 7.62
CA THR A 190 -9.42 4.78 8.38
C THR A 190 -10.11 5.84 7.53
N GLN A 191 -9.71 6.00 6.26
CA GLN A 191 -10.36 6.91 5.31
C GLN A 191 -11.78 6.43 4.98
N VAL A 192 -11.97 5.10 4.88
CA VAL A 192 -13.27 4.47 4.65
C VAL A 192 -14.22 4.71 5.81
N LEU A 193 -13.77 4.47 7.05
CA LEU A 193 -14.59 4.73 8.24
C LEU A 193 -15.00 6.20 8.31
N ALA A 194 -14.05 7.12 8.14
CA ALA A 194 -14.34 8.55 8.17
C ALA A 194 -15.38 8.92 7.11
N LYS A 195 -15.24 8.39 5.88
CA LYS A 195 -16.23 8.63 4.83
C LYS A 195 -17.62 8.12 5.19
N LEU A 196 -17.73 6.88 5.67
CA LEU A 196 -19.02 6.30 6.04
C LEU A 196 -19.67 7.04 7.21
N GLN A 197 -18.88 7.47 8.19
CA GLN A 197 -19.38 8.23 9.34
C GLN A 197 -19.89 9.63 8.96
N HIS A 198 -19.32 10.25 7.92
CA HIS A 198 -19.77 11.54 7.42
C HIS A 198 -20.89 11.46 6.37
N GLN A 199 -21.27 10.24 5.93
CA GLN A 199 -22.30 10.07 4.93
C GLN A 199 -23.69 10.05 5.56
N SER A 200 -24.56 10.97 5.14
CA SER A 200 -25.95 11.01 5.61
C SER A 200 -26.68 9.71 5.31
N GLY A 201 -27.45 9.22 6.28
CA GLY A 201 -28.19 7.96 6.18
C GLY A 201 -27.36 6.68 6.35
N VAL A 202 -26.04 6.80 6.57
CA VAL A 202 -25.18 5.66 6.89
C VAL A 202 -24.89 5.67 8.39
N HIS A 203 -25.23 4.57 9.04
CA HIS A 203 -24.90 4.33 10.44
C HIS A 203 -24.01 3.10 10.52
N VAL A 204 -22.75 3.30 10.87
CA VAL A 204 -21.75 2.23 11.05
C VAL A 204 -21.91 1.61 12.44
N MET A 205 -21.79 0.28 12.53
CA MET A 205 -21.77 -0.42 13.81
C MET A 205 -20.48 -0.07 14.57
N ALA A 206 -20.59 0.33 15.84
CA ALA A 206 -19.46 0.84 16.62
C ALA A 206 -18.28 -0.14 16.74
N THR A 207 -18.56 -1.45 16.73
CA THR A 207 -17.55 -2.52 16.81
C THR A 207 -17.04 -2.96 15.43
N SER A 208 -17.64 -2.49 14.33
CA SER A 208 -17.21 -2.87 12.99
C SER A 208 -15.82 -2.31 12.70
N ARG A 209 -14.98 -3.16 12.11
CA ARG A 209 -13.70 -2.75 11.53
C ARG A 209 -13.77 -2.89 10.02
N PRO A 210 -13.10 -2.01 9.25
CA PRO A 210 -12.95 -2.19 7.83
C PRO A 210 -12.12 -3.42 7.53
N GLU A 211 -12.67 -4.27 6.67
CA GLU A 211 -12.01 -5.46 6.16
C GLU A 211 -11.94 -5.37 4.64
N LEU A 212 -10.85 -5.80 4.02
CA LEU A 212 -10.82 -5.90 2.57
C LEU A 212 -11.49 -7.21 2.18
N VAL A 213 -12.42 -7.12 1.24
CA VAL A 213 -13.13 -8.28 0.69
C VAL A 213 -13.12 -8.25 -0.82
N PHE A 214 -13.18 -9.40 -1.46
CA PHE A 214 -13.50 -9.50 -2.89
C PHE A 214 -14.76 -10.33 -3.12
N PHE A 215 -15.39 -10.12 -4.27
CA PHE A 215 -16.58 -10.85 -4.68
C PHE A 215 -16.21 -12.01 -5.57
N LEU A 216 -16.82 -13.15 -5.31
CA LEU A 216 -16.63 -14.35 -6.14
C LEU A 216 -17.09 -14.09 -7.57
N ILE A 217 -16.35 -14.63 -8.53
CA ILE A 217 -16.79 -14.76 -9.91
C ILE A 217 -17.13 -16.22 -10.19
N ASP A 218 -17.94 -16.49 -11.22
CA ASP A 218 -18.12 -17.85 -11.69
C ASP A 218 -16.79 -18.35 -12.30
N PRO A 219 -16.18 -19.41 -11.73
CA PRO A 219 -14.87 -19.89 -12.14
C PRO A 219 -14.83 -20.38 -13.60
N ARG A 220 -15.99 -20.63 -14.22
CA ARG A 220 -16.11 -20.98 -15.65
C ARG A 220 -15.78 -19.81 -16.57
N TYR A 221 -15.92 -18.57 -16.09
CA TYR A 221 -15.52 -17.38 -16.85
C TYR A 221 -14.31 -16.72 -16.17
N ARG A 222 -13.12 -17.25 -16.49
CA ARG A 222 -11.84 -16.73 -15.96
C ARG A 222 -11.45 -15.37 -16.52
N ASN A 223 -12.08 -14.94 -17.61
CA ASN A 223 -11.82 -13.63 -18.20
C ASN A 223 -12.64 -12.56 -17.46
N LEU A 224 -11.97 -11.88 -16.53
CA LEU A 224 -12.52 -10.78 -15.74
C LEU A 224 -12.96 -9.57 -16.59
N ASN A 225 -12.45 -9.45 -17.82
CA ASN A 225 -12.81 -8.40 -18.78
C ASN A 225 -13.86 -8.88 -19.79
N SER A 226 -14.48 -10.04 -19.57
CA SER A 226 -15.55 -10.50 -20.45
C SER A 226 -16.77 -9.61 -20.27
N HIS A 227 -17.39 -9.19 -21.38
CA HIS A 227 -18.71 -8.52 -21.38
C HIS A 227 -19.80 -9.30 -20.63
N LYS A 228 -19.55 -10.58 -20.31
CA LYS A 228 -20.42 -11.44 -19.51
C LYS A 228 -20.51 -11.03 -18.05
N TYR A 229 -19.55 -10.23 -17.56
CA TYR A 229 -19.58 -9.65 -16.22
C TYR A 229 -19.80 -8.15 -16.32
N ARG A 230 -20.88 -7.66 -15.71
CA ARG A 230 -21.02 -6.24 -15.38
C ARG A 230 -20.66 -6.05 -13.91
N TRP A 231 -19.68 -5.17 -13.65
CA TRP A 231 -19.23 -4.80 -12.32
C TRP A 231 -19.32 -3.30 -12.16
N ASP A 232 -20.15 -2.87 -11.21
CA ASP A 232 -20.40 -1.46 -10.90
C ASP A 232 -19.87 -1.09 -9.50
N GLY A 233 -19.11 -2.00 -8.86
CA GLY A 233 -18.72 -1.93 -7.45
C GLY A 233 -17.43 -1.20 -7.13
N GLY A 234 -16.90 -0.40 -8.04
CA GLY A 234 -15.60 0.24 -7.90
C GLY A 234 -14.47 -0.65 -8.38
N GLY A 235 -13.61 -0.11 -9.25
CA GLY A 235 -12.64 -0.89 -10.01
C GLY A 235 -13.25 -1.56 -11.25
N ASP A 236 -12.46 -2.42 -11.92
CA ASP A 236 -12.80 -3.04 -13.20
C ASP A 236 -13.27 -4.50 -13.10
N SER A 237 -13.28 -5.08 -11.90
CA SER A 237 -13.58 -6.50 -11.69
C SER A 237 -14.13 -6.78 -10.28
N PRO A 238 -15.04 -7.76 -10.10
CA PRO A 238 -15.48 -8.24 -8.78
C PRO A 238 -14.34 -8.78 -7.90
N MET A 239 -13.22 -9.19 -8.51
CA MET A 239 -12.03 -9.65 -7.80
C MET A 239 -11.16 -8.49 -7.27
N ASN A 240 -11.50 -7.24 -7.60
CA ASN A 240 -10.84 -6.10 -6.98
C ASN A 240 -11.32 -5.95 -5.53
N PRO A 241 -10.40 -5.90 -4.55
CA PRO A 241 -10.79 -5.77 -3.17
C PRO A 241 -11.51 -4.44 -2.90
N LEU A 242 -12.64 -4.51 -2.22
CA LEU A 242 -13.36 -3.37 -1.64
C LEU A 242 -13.24 -3.42 -0.13
N TRP A 243 -13.39 -2.28 0.53
CA TRP A 243 -13.53 -2.23 1.97
C TRP A 243 -14.96 -2.57 2.38
N HIS A 244 -15.16 -3.57 3.22
CA HIS A 244 -16.43 -3.92 3.85
C HIS A 244 -16.50 -3.38 5.27
N VAL A 245 -17.64 -2.79 5.62
CA VAL A 245 -17.95 -2.29 6.95
C VAL A 245 -19.42 -2.60 7.26
N MET A 246 -19.68 -3.14 8.45
CA MET A 246 -21.03 -3.44 8.92
C MET A 246 -21.74 -2.19 9.44
N GLY A 247 -22.96 -2.00 8.98
CA GLY A 247 -23.90 -1.00 9.47
C GLY A 247 -24.55 -1.38 10.80
N ALA A 248 -24.99 -0.38 11.56
CA ALA A 248 -25.68 -0.57 12.84
C ALA A 248 -26.98 -1.40 12.72
N ALA A 249 -27.64 -1.35 11.57
CA ALA A 249 -28.83 -2.14 11.25
C ALA A 249 -28.52 -3.53 10.65
N GLY A 250 -27.25 -3.96 10.64
CA GLY A 250 -26.81 -5.20 10.00
C GLY A 250 -26.65 -5.11 8.48
N SER A 251 -26.74 -3.91 7.89
CA SER A 251 -26.49 -3.68 6.46
C SER A 251 -25.00 -3.79 6.12
N ASP A 252 -24.67 -4.42 5.00
CA ASP A 252 -23.31 -4.41 4.45
C ASP A 252 -23.05 -3.13 3.64
N TYR A 253 -22.02 -2.36 4.03
CA TYR A 253 -21.49 -1.27 3.23
C TYR A 253 -20.15 -1.66 2.60
N PHE A 254 -19.98 -1.37 1.33
CA PHE A 254 -18.74 -1.58 0.60
C PHE A 254 -18.21 -0.24 0.09
N VAL A 255 -16.90 -0.03 0.15
CA VAL A 255 -16.26 1.20 -0.34
C VAL A 255 -15.11 0.86 -1.27
N GLY A 256 -15.21 1.38 -2.50
CA GLY A 256 -14.22 1.16 -3.55
C GLY A 256 -13.02 2.09 -3.47
N LEU A 257 -12.08 1.87 -4.40
CA LEU A 257 -10.90 2.74 -4.57
C LEU A 257 -11.26 4.17 -4.99
N ASP A 258 -12.43 4.34 -5.60
CA ASP A 258 -13.03 5.63 -5.96
C ASP A 258 -13.75 6.31 -4.78
N LEU A 259 -13.63 5.72 -3.59
CA LEU A 259 -14.31 6.12 -2.37
C LEU A 259 -15.83 6.13 -2.49
N HIS A 260 -16.45 5.53 -3.51
CA HIS A 260 -17.90 5.44 -3.55
C HIS A 260 -18.41 4.37 -2.58
N THR A 261 -19.56 4.65 -1.96
CA THR A 261 -20.22 3.72 -1.05
C THR A 261 -21.25 2.91 -1.83
N TYR A 262 -21.14 1.59 -1.73
CA TYR A 262 -22.04 0.63 -2.33
C TYR A 262 -22.75 -0.19 -1.27
N THR A 263 -23.89 -0.74 -1.65
CA THR A 263 -24.61 -1.74 -0.86
C THR A 263 -24.60 -3.07 -1.59
N ARG A 264 -24.92 -4.15 -0.89
CA ARG A 264 -24.93 -5.51 -1.47
C ARG A 264 -25.85 -5.69 -2.69
N SER A 265 -26.84 -4.83 -2.88
CA SER A 265 -27.68 -4.85 -4.09
C SER A 265 -26.98 -4.21 -5.31
N MET A 266 -26.06 -3.28 -5.08
CA MET A 266 -25.28 -2.58 -6.11
C MET A 266 -24.05 -3.40 -6.54
N VAL A 267 -23.46 -4.17 -5.62
CA VAL A 267 -22.32 -5.04 -5.88
C VAL A 267 -22.74 -6.50 -6.00
N LYS A 268 -23.20 -6.86 -7.20
CA LYS A 268 -23.48 -8.26 -7.56
C LYS A 268 -22.81 -8.58 -8.89
N PRO A 269 -22.01 -9.64 -8.99
CA PRO A 269 -21.57 -10.15 -10.27
C PRO A 269 -22.81 -10.55 -11.07
N LEU A 270 -23.18 -9.74 -12.06
CA LEU A 270 -24.25 -10.09 -12.99
C LEU A 270 -23.64 -10.99 -14.06
N ILE A 271 -24.09 -12.26 -14.11
CA ILE A 271 -23.84 -13.12 -15.28
C ILE A 271 -24.87 -12.70 -16.33
N VAL A 272 -24.41 -12.02 -17.38
CA VAL A 272 -25.24 -11.75 -18.56
C VAL A 272 -25.44 -13.09 -19.29
N ARG A 273 -26.69 -13.58 -19.32
CA ARG A 273 -27.07 -14.81 -20.04
C ARG A 273 -27.09 -14.57 -21.54
#